data_AF-A0A8S9P613-F1
#
_entry.id   AF-A0A8S9P613-F1
#
_cell.length_a   1.000
_cell.length_b   1.000
_cell.length_c   1.000
_cell.angle_alpha   90.00
_cell.angle_beta   90.00
_cell.angle_gamma   90.00
#
_symmetry.space_group_name_H-M   'P 1'
#
loop_
_entity.id
_entity.type
_entity.pdbx_description
1 polymer ?
#
loop_
_entity_poly.entity_id
_entity_poly.type
_entity_poly.pdbx_seq_one_letter_code
_entity_poly.pdbx_strand_id
1 'polypeptide(L)'
;MSQLFHLGERMGDHASLKADLAELTSLLREEKDNVLAKEKETKTLKLKMRNQDEADYGGERRHSGGSLGANEGVAQSSDRLLGSEGALELYKMVNTSEAEYRGLPAPSFEGEPVIPSRSATEKTTDPTADDPPSDP
;
A
#
# COMPACT_ATOMS: atom_id res chain seq x y z
N MET A 1 15.21 13.78 46.89
CA MET A 1 15.86 13.06 45.76
C MET A 1 16.73 14.05 45.02
N SER A 2 17.97 13.69 44.71
CA SER A 2 18.97 14.58 44.10
C SER A 2 18.86 14.59 42.57
N GLN A 3 19.09 15.75 41.95
CA GLN A 3 19.05 15.93 40.48
C GLN A 3 20.00 14.98 39.72
N LEU A 4 21.09 14.56 40.36
CA LEU A 4 22.05 13.61 39.81
C LEU A 4 21.44 12.23 39.53
N PHE A 5 20.51 11.79 40.38
CA PHE A 5 19.82 10.50 40.22
C PHE A 5 18.97 10.47 38.95
N HIS A 6 18.17 11.51 38.72
CA HIS A 6 17.33 11.64 37.52
C HIS A 6 18.13 11.82 36.23
N LEU A 7 19.34 12.40 36.31
CA LEU A 7 20.21 12.51 35.15
C LEU A 7 20.79 11.14 34.74
N GLY A 8 21.12 10.30 35.73
CA GLY A 8 21.61 8.94 35.51
C GLY A 8 20.61 8.05 34.77
N GLU A 9 19.34 8.03 35.20
CA GLU A 9 18.27 7.26 34.55
C GLU A 9 18.09 7.67 33.08
N ARG A 10 17.96 8.96 32.78
CA ARG A 10 17.74 9.45 31.41
C ARG A 10 18.90 9.17 30.44
N MET A 11 20.13 9.05 30.94
CA MET A 11 21.28 8.70 30.09
C MET A 11 21.26 7.22 29.68
N GLY A 12 20.78 6.34 30.57
CA GLY A 12 20.61 4.91 30.26
C GLY A 12 19.56 4.69 29.16
N ASP A 13 18.42 5.36 29.29
CA ASP A 13 17.33 5.28 28.30
C ASP A 13 17.77 5.78 26.92
N HIS A 14 18.55 6.86 26.88
CA HIS A 14 19.04 7.43 25.63
C HIS A 14 20.08 6.51 24.95
N ALA A 15 20.90 5.80 25.72
CA ALA A 15 21.81 4.78 25.18
C ALA A 15 21.04 3.57 24.63
N SER A 16 20.00 3.12 25.33
CA SER A 16 19.09 2.06 24.87
C SER A 16 18.41 2.44 23.56
N LEU A 17 17.80 3.64 23.50
CA LEU A 17 17.12 4.13 22.30
C LEU A 17 18.05 4.21 21.07
N LYS A 18 19.32 4.58 21.28
CA LYS A 18 20.32 4.59 20.21
C LYS A 18 20.67 3.17 19.71
N ALA A 19 20.71 2.19 20.61
CA ALA A 19 20.93 0.80 20.24
C ALA A 19 19.76 0.27 19.41
N ASP A 20 18.52 0.50 19.84
CA ASP A 20 17.31 0.08 19.13
C ASP A 20 17.22 0.69 17.73
N LEU A 21 17.58 1.98 17.60
CA LEU A 21 17.60 2.65 16.30
C LEU A 21 18.65 2.05 15.36
N ALA A 22 19.82 1.66 15.88
CA ALA A 22 20.84 0.97 15.09
C ALA A 22 20.39 -0.43 14.67
N GLU A 23 19.72 -1.17 15.57
CA GLU A 23 19.15 -2.49 15.30
C GLU A 23 18.07 -2.43 14.21
N LEU A 24 17.10 -1.51 14.35
CA LEU A 24 16.05 -1.27 13.36
C LEU A 24 16.63 -0.90 11.98
N THR A 25 17.68 -0.09 11.97
CA THR A 25 18.37 0.29 10.72
C THR A 25 19.06 -0.91 10.07
N SER A 26 19.56 -1.86 10.86
CA SER A 26 20.13 -3.11 10.35
C SER A 26 19.06 -4.03 9.78
N LEU A 27 17.97 -4.24 10.53
CA LEU A 27 16.83 -5.08 10.12
C LEU A 27 16.20 -4.58 8.82
N LEU A 28 15.97 -3.28 8.69
CA LEU A 28 15.41 -2.69 7.46
C LEU A 28 16.27 -2.99 6.22
N ARG A 29 17.59 -2.96 6.38
CA ARG A 29 18.53 -3.23 5.28
C ARG A 29 18.50 -4.70 4.87
N GLU A 30 18.57 -5.58 5.87
CA GLU A 30 18.52 -7.03 5.66
C GLU A 30 17.19 -7.46 5.02
N GLU A 31 16.07 -6.96 5.55
CA GLU A 31 14.74 -7.24 5.02
C GLU A 31 14.62 -6.76 3.57
N LYS A 32 15.12 -5.57 3.24
CA LYS A 32 15.14 -5.06 1.86
C LYS A 32 15.86 -6.02 0.91
N ASP A 33 17.03 -6.50 1.31
CA ASP A 33 17.82 -7.40 0.48
C ASP A 33 17.14 -8.78 0.34
N ASN A 34 16.48 -9.26 1.39
CA ASN A 34 15.68 -10.49 1.37
C ASN A 34 14.47 -10.38 0.42
N VAL A 35 13.73 -9.27 0.49
CA VAL A 35 12.61 -8.99 -0.44
C VAL A 35 13.09 -8.99 -1.89
N LEU A 36 14.23 -8.33 -2.17
CA LEU A 36 14.81 -8.32 -3.52
C LEU A 36 15.23 -9.72 -3.99
N ALA A 37 15.77 -10.56 -3.10
CA ALA A 37 16.12 -11.94 -3.42
C ALA A 37 14.86 -12.77 -3.75
N LYS A 38 13.84 -12.71 -2.89
CA LYS A 38 12.56 -13.43 -3.09
C LYS A 38 11.81 -12.97 -4.32
N GLU A 39 11.88 -11.69 -4.67
CA GLU A 39 11.26 -11.17 -5.90
C GLU A 39 11.91 -11.78 -7.14
N LYS A 40 13.24 -11.91 -7.17
CA LYS A 40 13.96 -12.56 -8.27
C LYS A 40 13.62 -14.03 -8.40
N GLU A 41 13.54 -14.75 -7.28
CA GLU A 41 13.10 -16.14 -7.24
C GLU A 41 11.67 -16.28 -7.78
N THR A 42 10.74 -15.45 -7.30
CA THR A 42 9.34 -15.45 -7.73
C THR A 42 9.21 -15.19 -9.23
N LYS A 43 9.95 -14.22 -9.77
CA LYS A 43 10.00 -13.95 -11.22
C LYS A 43 10.50 -15.16 -12.00
N THR A 44 11.53 -15.83 -11.49
CA THR A 44 12.10 -17.03 -12.12
C THR A 44 11.12 -18.20 -12.11
N LEU A 45 10.49 -18.47 -10.96
CA LEU A 45 9.49 -19.54 -10.82
C LEU A 45 8.27 -19.28 -11.69
N LYS A 46 7.78 -18.03 -11.72
CA LYS A 46 6.65 -17.62 -12.58
C LYS A 46 6.94 -17.84 -14.06
N LEU A 47 8.18 -17.58 -14.51
CA LEU A 47 8.60 -17.85 -15.87
C LEU A 47 8.65 -19.36 -16.16
N LYS A 48 9.19 -20.16 -15.23
CA LYS A 48 9.23 -21.63 -15.37
C LYS A 48 7.84 -22.26 -15.43
N MET A 49 6.89 -21.78 -14.63
CA MET A 49 5.50 -22.24 -14.64
C MET A 49 4.85 -22.00 -16.01
N ARG A 50 5.00 -20.79 -16.58
CA ARG A 50 4.51 -20.51 -17.94
C ARG A 50 5.11 -21.42 -19.01
N ASN A 51 6.39 -21.76 -18.90
CA ASN A 51 7.05 -22.66 -19.85
C ASN A 51 6.62 -24.13 -19.66
N GLN A 52 6.15 -24.51 -18.45
CA GLN A 52 5.58 -25.84 -18.19
C GLN A 52 4.14 -25.95 -18.69
N ASP A 53 3.35 -24.87 -18.62
CA ASP A 53 2.00 -24.83 -19.19
C ASP A 53 1.99 -24.97 -20.73
N GLU A 54 3.09 -24.58 -21.42
CA GLU A 54 3.26 -24.83 -22.86
C GLU A 54 3.71 -26.27 -23.19
N ALA A 55 4.24 -27.03 -22.22
CA ALA A 55 4.70 -28.41 -22.43
C ALA A 55 3.58 -29.47 -22.24
N ASP A 56 2.42 -29.08 -21.70
CA ASP A 56 1.26 -29.97 -21.49
C ASP A 56 0.17 -29.85 -22.57
N TYR A 57 0.45 -29.12 -23.66
CA TYR A 57 -0.41 -29.09 -24.87
C TYR A 57 0.22 -29.80 -26.07
N GLY A 58 0.91 -30.92 -25.82
CA GLY A 58 1.63 -31.67 -26.87
C GLY A 58 1.52 -33.21 -26.81
N GLY A 59 0.56 -33.77 -26.06
CA GLY A 59 0.44 -35.21 -25.87
C GLY A 59 -0.87 -35.81 -26.41
N GLU A 60 -0.90 -36.14 -27.69
CA GLU A 60 -1.98 -36.83 -28.39
C GLU A 60 -2.36 -38.17 -27.69
N ARG A 61 -3.56 -38.26 -27.08
CA ARG A 61 -4.23 -39.55 -26.84
C ARG A 61 -5.70 -39.50 -27.25
N ARG A 62 -5.95 -39.99 -28.45
CA ARG A 62 -7.25 -40.35 -29.02
C ARG A 62 -7.94 -41.34 -28.10
N HIS A 63 -9.12 -40.99 -27.58
CA HIS A 63 -10.12 -41.98 -27.20
C HIS A 63 -11.50 -41.48 -27.63
N SER A 64 -12.01 -42.19 -28.64
CA SER A 64 -13.39 -42.23 -29.09
C SER A 64 -14.38 -42.36 -27.94
N GLY A 65 -15.41 -41.51 -27.89
CA GLY A 65 -16.51 -41.72 -26.95
C GLY A 65 -17.57 -40.62 -26.94
N GLY A 66 -18.52 -40.71 -27.88
CA GLY A 66 -19.94 -40.61 -27.52
C GLY A 66 -20.58 -39.22 -27.34
N SER A 67 -21.56 -39.00 -28.22
CA SER A 67 -22.86 -38.37 -27.95
C SER A 67 -22.94 -36.85 -27.90
N LEU A 68 -23.49 -36.31 -28.99
CA LEU A 68 -24.28 -35.09 -29.03
C LEU A 68 -25.24 -35.02 -27.83
N GLY A 69 -25.17 -33.92 -27.10
CA GLY A 69 -26.11 -33.53 -26.06
C GLY A 69 -25.91 -32.06 -25.80
N ALA A 70 -26.90 -31.26 -26.21
CA ALA A 70 -26.93 -29.82 -26.04
C ALA A 70 -26.68 -29.42 -24.57
N ASN A 71 -25.98 -28.30 -24.36
CA ASN A 71 -26.48 -27.12 -23.65
C ASN A 71 -25.29 -26.24 -23.22
N GLU A 72 -25.30 -25.03 -23.79
CA GLU A 72 -24.81 -23.75 -23.27
C GLU A 72 -23.67 -23.77 -22.24
N GLY A 73 -22.49 -23.36 -22.71
CA GLY A 73 -21.37 -23.05 -21.86
C GLY A 73 -21.60 -21.79 -21.03
N VAL A 74 -21.64 -21.95 -19.71
CA VAL A 74 -21.19 -20.96 -18.74
C VAL A 74 -20.53 -21.71 -17.58
N ALA A 75 -19.41 -22.38 -17.86
CA ALA A 75 -18.38 -22.54 -16.84
C ALA A 75 -17.53 -21.26 -16.86
N GLN A 76 -18.13 -20.14 -16.46
CA GLN A 76 -17.39 -18.89 -16.26
C GLN A 76 -16.55 -19.04 -14.98
N SER A 77 -15.33 -19.53 -15.16
CA SER A 77 -14.12 -18.98 -14.55
C SER A 77 -14.36 -18.24 -13.22
N SER A 78 -14.36 -18.97 -12.10
CA SER A 78 -14.29 -18.40 -10.74
C SER A 78 -12.93 -17.75 -10.41
N ASP A 79 -12.10 -17.48 -11.43
CA ASP A 79 -10.82 -16.77 -11.35
C ASP A 79 -10.89 -15.39 -12.00
N ARG A 80 -12.04 -14.69 -11.87
CA ARG A 80 -12.01 -13.24 -12.00
C ARG A 80 -11.43 -12.70 -10.70
N LEU A 81 -10.10 -12.62 -10.67
CA LEU A 81 -9.38 -11.51 -10.02
C LEU A 81 -10.30 -10.30 -10.11
N LEU A 82 -10.89 -9.91 -8.98
CA LEU A 82 -11.77 -8.75 -8.93
C LEU A 82 -10.95 -7.61 -9.52
N GLY A 83 -11.36 -7.13 -10.70
CA GLY A 83 -10.69 -6.03 -11.37
C GLY A 83 -10.65 -4.81 -10.43
N SER A 84 -9.98 -3.74 -10.84
CA SER A 84 -9.94 -2.49 -10.07
C SER A 84 -11.33 -2.04 -9.58
N GLU A 85 -12.37 -2.26 -10.40
CA GLU A 85 -13.78 -2.04 -10.05
C GLU A 85 -14.25 -2.91 -8.87
N GLY A 86 -14.03 -4.23 -8.94
CA GLY A 86 -14.48 -5.16 -7.92
C GLY A 86 -13.71 -5.02 -6.61
N ALA A 87 -12.41 -4.68 -6.68
CA ALA A 87 -11.61 -4.39 -5.50
C ALA A 87 -12.05 -3.09 -4.81
N LEU A 88 -12.38 -2.05 -5.59
CA LEU A 88 -12.90 -0.79 -5.07
C LEU A 88 -14.27 -0.96 -4.41
N GLU A 89 -15.15 -1.76 -5.00
CA GLU A 89 -16.46 -2.06 -4.42
C GLU A 89 -16.35 -2.86 -3.12
N LEU A 90 -15.46 -3.87 -3.07
CA LEU A 90 -15.19 -4.57 -1.81
C LEU A 90 -14.62 -3.64 -0.73
N TYR A 91 -13.67 -2.77 -1.10
CA TYR A 91 -13.09 -1.80 -0.18
C TYR A 91 -14.15 -0.84 0.37
N LYS A 92 -15.02 -0.31 -0.50
CA LYS A 92 -16.12 0.58 -0.10
C LYS A 92 -17.05 -0.13 0.89
N MET A 93 -17.47 -1.35 0.59
CA MET A 93 -18.36 -2.16 1.43
C MET A 93 -17.77 -2.47 2.81
N VAL A 94 -16.49 -2.86 2.87
CA VAL A 94 -15.83 -3.16 4.14
C VAL A 94 -15.76 -1.90 5.00
N ASN A 95 -15.32 -0.78 4.44
CA ASN A 95 -15.15 0.46 5.20
C ASN A 95 -16.48 1.07 5.66
N THR A 96 -17.55 0.98 4.87
CA THR A 96 -18.88 1.45 5.32
C THR A 96 -19.42 0.58 6.45
N SER A 97 -19.25 -0.75 6.36
CA SER A 97 -19.68 -1.67 7.42
C SER A 97 -18.88 -1.50 8.73
N GLU A 98 -17.58 -1.23 8.61
CA GLU A 98 -16.73 -0.96 9.78
C GLU A 98 -17.14 0.35 10.47
N ALA A 99 -17.39 1.41 9.70
CA ALA A 99 -17.87 2.67 10.26
C ALA A 99 -19.20 2.50 11.00
N GLU A 100 -20.15 1.73 10.43
CA GLU A 100 -21.42 1.41 11.08
C GLU A 100 -21.21 0.65 12.40
N TYR A 101 -20.37 -0.39 12.39
CA TYR A 101 -20.04 -1.15 13.60
C TYR A 101 -19.42 -0.27 14.71
N ARG A 102 -18.63 0.74 14.31
CA ARG A 102 -18.01 1.71 15.21
C ARG A 102 -18.95 2.86 15.60
N GLY A 103 -20.15 2.96 15.03
CA GLY A 103 -21.06 4.10 15.21
C GLY A 103 -20.49 5.41 14.64
N LEU A 104 -19.59 5.33 13.66
CA LEU A 104 -18.98 6.47 12.99
C LEU A 104 -19.78 6.84 11.72
N PRO A 105 -19.73 8.11 11.29
CA PRO A 105 -20.33 8.51 10.02
C PRO A 105 -19.68 7.75 8.86
N ALA A 106 -20.50 7.32 7.89
CA ALA A 106 -20.02 6.59 6.72
C ALA A 106 -18.96 7.43 5.96
N PRO A 107 -17.84 6.82 5.52
CA PRO A 107 -16.83 7.53 4.75
C PRO A 107 -17.40 8.05 3.44
N SER A 108 -17.02 9.27 3.06
CA SER A 108 -17.35 9.82 1.74
C SER A 108 -16.28 9.41 0.73
N PHE A 109 -16.70 8.83 -0.38
CA PHE A 109 -15.82 8.37 -1.47
C PHE A 109 -15.87 9.28 -2.71
N GLU A 110 -16.71 10.31 -2.70
CA GLU A 110 -17.03 11.20 -3.85
C GLU A 110 -16.21 12.51 -3.86
N GLY A 111 -15.05 12.53 -3.19
CA GLY A 111 -14.20 13.73 -3.14
C GLY A 111 -13.34 13.87 -4.40
N GLU A 112 -13.63 14.85 -5.25
CA GLU A 112 -12.65 15.30 -6.25
C GLU A 112 -11.35 15.71 -5.53
N PRO A 113 -10.17 15.25 -5.99
CA PRO A 113 -8.92 15.76 -5.48
C PRO A 113 -8.82 17.23 -5.88
N VAL A 114 -9.04 18.14 -4.93
CA VAL A 114 -8.73 19.56 -5.11
C VAL A 114 -7.22 19.68 -5.12
N ILE A 115 -6.62 19.54 -6.31
CA ILE A 115 -5.21 19.85 -6.53
C ILE A 115 -5.12 21.38 -6.50
N PRO A 116 -4.35 21.99 -5.59
CA PRO A 116 -4.07 23.42 -5.68
C PRO A 116 -3.31 23.68 -6.99
N SER A 117 -4.00 24.26 -7.96
CA SER A 117 -3.43 24.65 -9.26
C SER A 117 -2.23 25.56 -9.03
N ARG A 118 -1.04 25.16 -9.50
CA ARG A 118 0.21 25.93 -9.42
C ARG A 118 0.26 27.12 -10.39
N SER A 119 -0.83 27.85 -10.56
CA SER A 119 -0.90 29.05 -11.41
C SER A 119 -1.66 30.17 -10.71
N ALA A 120 -1.11 30.62 -9.59
CA ALA A 120 -1.42 31.92 -9.01
C ALA A 120 -0.13 32.49 -8.40
N THR A 121 0.81 32.81 -9.29
CA THR A 121 1.90 33.75 -9.01
C THR A 121 1.62 34.96 -9.90
N GLU A 122 1.83 36.17 -9.34
CA GLU A 122 1.44 37.51 -9.80
C GLU A 122 0.00 37.90 -9.41
N LYS A 123 -0.31 38.99 -8.70
CA LYS A 123 0.33 40.30 -8.43
C LYS A 123 -0.46 40.89 -7.22
N THR A 124 0.11 41.46 -6.17
CA THR A 124 0.58 42.84 -6.07
C THR A 124 1.06 43.05 -4.64
N THR A 125 2.25 43.63 -4.51
CA THR A 125 2.85 44.20 -3.30
C THR A 125 2.05 45.38 -2.75
N ASP A 126 1.81 45.41 -1.44
CA ASP A 126 2.28 46.53 -0.60
C ASP A 126 2.42 46.04 0.87
N PRO A 127 3.62 46.06 1.47
CA PRO A 127 3.77 45.87 2.90
C PRO A 127 3.44 47.19 3.59
N THR A 128 2.32 47.29 4.30
CA THR A 128 2.12 48.36 5.28
C THR A 128 3.22 48.22 6.33
N ALA A 129 4.25 49.06 6.20
CA ALA A 129 5.25 49.29 7.21
C ALA A 129 4.56 49.93 8.41
N ASP A 130 4.52 49.18 9.50
CA ASP A 130 4.13 49.63 10.82
C ASP A 130 5.24 50.55 11.34
N ASP A 131 5.04 51.86 11.22
CA ASP A 131 5.97 52.90 11.67
C ASP A 131 5.77 53.14 13.17
N PRO A 132 6.78 52.97 14.05
CA PRO A 132 6.60 53.27 15.46
C PRO A 132 6.63 54.79 15.71
N PRO A 133 5.85 55.31 16.69
CA PRO A 133 5.92 56.73 17.02
C PRO A 133 7.29 57.06 17.62
N SER A 134 8.02 57.99 16.99
CA SER A 134 9.15 58.68 17.60
C SER A 134 8.62 59.87 18.40
N ASP A 135 8.94 59.93 19.69
CA ASP A 135 8.72 61.12 20.52
C ASP A 135 10.08 61.52 21.16
N PRO A 136 10.44 62.81 21.21
CA PRO A 136 11.63 63.32 21.92
C PRO A 136 11.42 63.49 23.44
#